data_AF-A0A6G0ZCA4-F1
#
_entry.id   AF-A0A6G0ZCA4-F1
#
_cell.length_a   1.000
_cell.length_b   1.000
_cell.length_c   1.000
_cell.angle_alpha   90.00
_cell.angle_beta   90.00
_cell.angle_gamma   90.00
#
_symmetry.space_group_name_H-M   'P 1'
#
loop_
_entity.id
_entity.type
_entity.pdbx_description
1 polymer ?
#
loop_
_entity_poly.entity_id
_entity_poly.type
_entity_poly.pdbx_seq_one_letter_code
_entity_poly.pdbx_strand_id
1 'polypeptide(L)'
;MISNIFEFLKFKDRKVASTVCWSWYNASIQPRFLKKVVICLKGINKMYDVLNIYTKSLLPFFAFRILEIGIEDLGNAECSTNQNCWDWVYTIWPLLAPKVIYLEFIESIELRDDILPALLNVTQQLKGLKIRDVGYCRGKILYEVNRIQSLEELELQYTPALDVDDKTKMLGIIPKTLRKLCVKSVPKECEFVINDLINVIKFCSSHLKSVELFEVGQIYEIMESMVNLNMNLKKFGLHMVDHMDCDRAPEIILLLLKTQWPLVDLKLCAYSFTYDHVFAITNTFKDLEKLSVSGLSERAFETMAGIDGSSFEALSRLTNSISSLTKLKSLYIGIER
;
A
#
# COMPACT_ATOMS: atom_id res chain seq x y z
N MET A 1 -22.99 30.40 14.82
CA MET A 1 -24.10 29.55 15.32
C MET A 1 -24.19 28.23 14.55
N ILE A 2 -24.43 28.23 13.23
CA ILE A 2 -24.56 27.00 12.40
C ILE A 2 -23.29 26.12 12.46
N SER A 3 -22.11 26.68 12.33
CA SER A 3 -20.86 25.92 12.37
C SER A 3 -20.64 25.16 13.69
N ASN A 4 -21.10 25.69 14.83
CA ASN A 4 -20.99 24.97 16.11
C ASN A 4 -21.92 23.74 16.14
N ILE A 5 -23.03 23.76 15.40
CA ILE A 5 -23.90 22.57 15.24
C ILE A 5 -23.16 21.47 14.48
N PHE A 6 -22.40 21.84 13.43
CA PHE A 6 -21.62 20.88 12.64
C PHE A 6 -20.54 20.16 13.46
N GLU A 7 -20.04 20.74 14.56
CA GLU A 7 -19.11 20.05 15.47
C GLU A 7 -19.69 18.76 16.04
N PHE A 8 -20.99 18.76 16.35
CA PHE A 8 -21.68 17.62 16.98
C PHE A 8 -22.23 16.60 15.97
N LEU A 9 -22.28 16.94 14.68
CA LEU A 9 -22.76 16.05 13.64
C LEU A 9 -21.69 15.02 13.22
N LYS A 10 -22.10 13.77 12.99
CA LYS A 10 -21.24 12.76 12.35
C LYS A 10 -21.06 13.09 10.87
N PHE A 11 -20.03 12.54 10.22
CA PHE A 11 -19.72 12.85 8.81
C PHE A 11 -20.93 12.68 7.85
N LYS A 12 -21.70 11.59 8.00
CA LYS A 12 -22.89 11.33 7.19
C LYS A 12 -23.95 12.43 7.37
N ASP A 13 -24.19 12.85 8.60
CA ASP A 13 -25.19 13.87 8.94
C ASP A 13 -24.75 15.27 8.49
N ARG A 14 -23.44 15.58 8.56
CA ARG A 14 -22.87 16.81 8.00
C ARG A 14 -23.13 16.92 6.50
N LYS A 15 -22.99 15.81 5.76
CA LYS A 15 -23.26 15.78 4.33
C LYS A 15 -24.72 16.14 4.02
N VAL A 16 -25.67 15.56 4.74
CA VAL A 16 -27.11 15.87 4.58
C VAL A 16 -27.40 17.31 5.01
N ALA A 17 -26.85 17.74 6.14
CA ALA A 17 -27.00 19.12 6.63
C ALA A 17 -26.47 20.15 5.63
N SER A 18 -25.37 19.85 4.93
CA SER A 18 -24.77 20.76 3.95
C SER A 18 -25.64 21.05 2.72
N THR A 19 -26.68 20.25 2.44
CA THR A 19 -27.55 20.44 1.26
C THR A 19 -28.76 21.32 1.55
N VAL A 20 -28.98 21.73 2.80
CA VAL A 20 -30.17 22.50 3.22
C VAL A 20 -30.18 23.90 2.62
N CYS A 21 -29.08 24.64 2.71
CA CYS A 21 -28.94 25.96 2.11
C CYS A 21 -27.46 26.39 2.00
N TRP A 22 -27.18 27.46 1.27
CA TRP A 22 -25.82 28.00 1.08
C TRP A 22 -25.09 28.34 2.38
N SER A 23 -25.80 28.83 3.39
CA SER A 23 -25.19 29.15 4.69
C SER A 23 -24.73 27.89 5.42
N TRP A 24 -25.52 26.80 5.35
CA TRP A 24 -25.18 25.50 5.92
C TRP A 24 -24.08 24.81 5.13
N TYR A 25 -24.08 24.93 3.81
CA TYR A 25 -22.98 24.49 2.96
C TYR A 25 -21.67 25.17 3.37
N ASN A 26 -21.64 26.51 3.45
CA ASN A 26 -20.44 27.27 3.84
C ASN A 26 -19.97 26.95 5.27
N ALA A 27 -20.90 26.67 6.18
CA ALA A 27 -20.55 26.19 7.51
C ALA A 27 -19.91 24.79 7.45
N SER A 28 -20.46 23.87 6.66
CA SER A 28 -20.00 22.48 6.57
C SER A 28 -18.56 22.32 6.06
N ILE A 29 -18.11 23.23 5.19
CA ILE A 29 -16.78 23.21 4.58
C ILE A 29 -15.72 23.94 5.42
N GLN A 30 -16.06 24.38 6.63
CA GLN A 30 -15.09 25.06 7.49
C GLN A 30 -13.92 24.13 7.87
N PRO A 31 -12.67 24.61 7.75
CA PRO A 31 -11.47 23.82 7.99
C PRO A 31 -11.42 23.03 9.31
N ARG A 32 -11.98 23.59 10.39
CA ARG A 32 -11.99 22.94 11.71
C ARG A 32 -12.67 21.58 11.74
N PHE A 33 -13.59 21.28 10.81
CA PHE A 33 -14.32 20.01 10.75
C PHE A 33 -13.58 18.89 10.02
N LEU A 34 -12.40 19.19 9.48
CA LEU A 34 -11.61 18.27 8.64
C LEU A 34 -10.39 17.70 9.38
N LYS A 35 -10.25 18.00 10.68
CA LYS A 35 -9.15 17.51 11.52
C LYS A 35 -9.23 15.97 11.60
N LYS A 36 -8.23 15.28 11.04
CA LYS A 36 -8.10 13.80 10.93
C LYS A 36 -8.90 13.11 9.82
N VAL A 37 -9.41 13.86 8.84
CA VAL A 37 -10.12 13.28 7.69
C VAL A 37 -9.19 13.24 6.48
N VAL A 38 -9.12 12.10 5.79
CA VAL A 38 -8.54 12.04 4.44
C VAL A 38 -9.53 12.72 3.51
N ILE A 39 -9.13 13.86 2.94
CA ILE A 39 -9.97 14.64 2.03
C ILE A 39 -9.98 13.93 0.68
N CYS A 40 -11.13 13.35 0.34
CA CYS A 40 -11.35 12.73 -0.95
C CYS A 40 -11.65 13.79 -2.01
N LEU A 41 -10.73 13.97 -2.94
CA LEU A 41 -10.86 14.83 -4.10
C LEU A 41 -11.38 14.00 -5.28
N LYS A 42 -12.65 14.21 -5.62
CA LYS A 42 -13.36 13.49 -6.68
C LYS A 42 -13.61 14.42 -7.87
N GLY A 43 -13.34 13.93 -9.08
CA GLY A 43 -13.61 14.66 -10.33
C GLY A 43 -12.61 15.79 -10.58
N ILE A 44 -11.66 15.54 -11.48
CA ILE A 44 -10.50 16.40 -11.74
C ILE A 44 -10.93 17.80 -12.23
N ASN A 45 -12.01 17.90 -13.00
CA ASN A 45 -12.48 19.15 -13.61
C ASN A 45 -12.94 20.24 -12.63
N LYS A 46 -13.25 19.88 -11.38
CA LYS A 46 -13.67 20.85 -10.32
C LYS A 46 -12.62 21.01 -9.23
N MET A 47 -11.42 20.46 -9.45
CA MET A 47 -10.43 20.33 -8.39
C MET A 47 -9.84 21.68 -7.98
N TYR A 48 -9.75 22.65 -8.90
CA TYR A 48 -9.28 24.00 -8.58
C TYR A 48 -10.14 24.68 -7.48
N ASP A 49 -11.46 24.74 -7.68
CA ASP A 49 -12.36 25.43 -6.74
C ASP A 49 -12.34 24.77 -5.35
N VAL A 50 -12.32 23.44 -5.32
CA VAL A 50 -12.26 22.66 -4.09
C VAL A 50 -10.94 22.91 -3.36
N LEU A 51 -9.81 22.87 -4.06
CA LEU A 51 -8.50 23.14 -3.47
C LEU A 51 -8.37 24.59 -2.99
N ASN A 52 -8.99 25.55 -3.68
CA ASN A 52 -9.01 26.96 -3.28
C ASN A 52 -9.73 27.23 -1.94
N ILE A 53 -10.63 26.34 -1.54
CA ILE A 53 -11.22 26.40 -0.19
C ILE A 53 -10.15 26.04 0.85
N TYR A 54 -9.33 25.03 0.56
CA TYR A 54 -8.29 24.55 1.46
C TYR A 54 -7.07 25.46 1.54
N THR A 55 -6.78 26.28 0.52
CA THR A 55 -5.66 27.26 0.61
C THR A 55 -5.89 28.29 1.70
N LYS A 56 -7.15 28.62 1.97
CA LYS A 56 -7.58 29.58 3.01
C LYS A 56 -7.64 28.97 4.41
N SER A 57 -7.37 27.68 4.54
CA SER A 57 -7.44 26.97 5.80
C SER A 57 -6.22 27.22 6.69
N LEU A 58 -6.49 27.42 7.98
CA LEU A 58 -5.47 27.49 9.04
C LEU A 58 -5.01 26.10 9.52
N LEU A 59 -5.47 25.01 8.90
CA LEU A 59 -4.99 23.69 9.26
C LEU A 59 -3.48 23.57 9.01
N PRO A 60 -2.75 22.95 9.95
CA PRO A 60 -1.30 22.79 9.82
C PRO A 60 -0.94 21.77 8.74
N PHE A 61 -1.74 20.70 8.61
CA PHE A 61 -1.47 19.61 7.68
C PHE A 61 -2.74 19.06 7.02
N PHE A 62 -2.57 18.49 5.83
CA PHE A 62 -3.61 17.85 5.04
C PHE A 62 -3.23 16.42 4.64
N ALA A 63 -4.25 15.58 4.55
CA ALA A 63 -4.19 14.27 3.94
C ALA A 63 -5.19 14.25 2.78
N PHE A 64 -4.73 13.95 1.58
CA PHE A 64 -5.56 13.93 0.38
C PHE A 64 -5.63 12.53 -0.22
N ARG A 65 -6.80 12.20 -0.77
CA ARG A 65 -7.01 11.05 -1.63
C ARG A 65 -7.58 11.55 -2.94
N ILE A 66 -6.88 11.37 -4.03
CA ILE A 66 -7.28 11.78 -5.37
C ILE A 66 -7.88 10.54 -6.05
N LEU A 67 -9.09 10.70 -6.58
CA LEU A 67 -9.78 9.67 -7.32
C LEU A 67 -10.50 10.32 -8.50
N GLU A 68 -10.26 9.81 -9.69
CA GLU A 68 -11.10 10.10 -10.83
C GLU A 68 -12.38 9.28 -10.68
N ILE A 69 -13.52 9.88 -11.01
CA ILE A 69 -14.73 9.09 -11.20
C ILE A 69 -14.66 8.78 -12.68
N GLY A 70 -14.40 7.52 -13.03
CA GLY A 70 -14.58 7.04 -14.40
C GLY A 70 -15.89 7.60 -14.93
N ILE A 71 -15.86 8.18 -16.12
CA ILE A 71 -17.00 8.86 -16.73
C ILE A 71 -18.11 7.82 -16.87
N GLU A 72 -18.98 7.71 -15.85
CA GLU A 72 -20.25 7.00 -15.97
C GLU A 72 -21.08 7.81 -16.96
N ASP A 73 -21.15 7.33 -18.21
CA ASP A 73 -22.29 7.42 -19.13
C ASP A 73 -23.21 8.65 -18.94
N LEU A 74 -22.63 9.85 -18.99
CA LEU A 74 -23.38 11.05 -19.31
C LEU A 74 -23.49 11.10 -20.82
N GLY A 75 -24.52 10.42 -21.32
CA GLY A 75 -24.87 10.40 -22.73
C GLY A 75 -24.76 11.79 -23.36
N ASN A 76 -24.10 11.84 -24.51
CA ASN A 76 -24.13 12.96 -25.45
C ASN A 76 -23.69 14.32 -24.91
N ALA A 77 -22.66 14.38 -24.07
CA ALA A 77 -21.79 15.55 -24.03
C ALA A 77 -20.55 15.23 -24.85
N GLU A 78 -20.42 15.86 -26.02
CA GLU A 78 -19.22 15.85 -26.85
C GLU A 78 -17.99 15.91 -25.96
N CYS A 79 -17.19 14.84 -25.98
CA CYS A 79 -15.93 14.77 -25.28
C CYS A 79 -14.99 15.76 -25.96
N SER A 80 -15.08 17.03 -25.54
CA SER A 80 -14.13 18.06 -25.90
C SER A 80 -12.80 17.69 -25.26
N THR A 81 -11.99 16.98 -26.03
CA THR A 81 -10.55 16.91 -25.86
C THR A 81 -10.01 18.34 -25.66
N ASN A 82 -9.11 18.54 -24.67
CA ASN A 82 -8.25 19.73 -24.48
C ASN A 82 -8.73 20.93 -23.64
N GLN A 83 -9.48 20.76 -22.54
CA GLN A 83 -9.32 21.68 -21.41
C GLN A 83 -8.42 21.03 -20.36
N ASN A 84 -7.36 21.76 -19.98
CA ASN A 84 -6.21 21.27 -19.21
C ASN A 84 -6.65 20.92 -17.77
N CYS A 85 -7.32 19.77 -17.60
CA CYS A 85 -7.95 19.32 -16.36
C CYS A 85 -6.96 19.25 -15.19
N TRP A 86 -5.65 19.23 -15.48
CA TRP A 86 -4.57 19.22 -14.52
C TRP A 86 -3.98 20.60 -14.17
N ASP A 87 -4.51 21.73 -14.69
CA ASP A 87 -3.99 23.07 -14.41
C ASP A 87 -3.86 23.38 -12.91
N TRP A 88 -4.74 22.82 -12.09
CA TRP A 88 -4.70 22.97 -10.64
C TRP A 88 -3.40 22.45 -10.01
N VAL A 89 -2.73 21.48 -10.64
CA VAL A 89 -1.43 20.92 -10.21
C VAL A 89 -0.34 21.99 -10.26
N TYR A 90 -0.36 22.83 -11.29
CA TYR A 90 0.64 23.87 -11.51
C TYR A 90 0.26 25.22 -10.89
N THR A 91 -1.03 25.43 -10.60
CA THR A 91 -1.53 26.72 -10.12
C THR A 91 -1.79 26.72 -8.61
N ILE A 92 -2.68 25.85 -8.10
CA ILE A 92 -3.16 25.94 -6.72
C ILE A 92 -2.52 24.91 -5.77
N TRP A 93 -2.13 23.75 -6.28
CA TRP A 93 -1.44 22.74 -5.47
C TRP A 93 -0.17 23.26 -4.80
N PRO A 94 0.71 24.07 -5.44
CA PRO A 94 1.92 24.58 -4.79
C PRO A 94 1.64 25.41 -3.52
N LEU A 95 0.44 26.01 -3.39
CA LEU A 95 0.03 26.74 -2.20
C LEU A 95 -0.35 25.82 -1.04
N LEU A 96 -0.73 24.58 -1.34
CA LEU A 96 -1.14 23.56 -0.37
C LEU A 96 -0.02 22.57 -0.05
N ALA A 97 0.80 22.24 -1.04
CA ALA A 97 1.82 21.20 -0.98
C ALA A 97 2.74 21.25 0.25
N PRO A 98 3.17 22.43 0.75
CA PRO A 98 3.97 22.50 1.98
C PRO A 98 3.25 21.97 3.23
N LYS A 99 1.92 21.85 3.21
CA LYS A 99 1.10 21.35 4.32
C LYS A 99 0.60 19.92 4.06
N VAL A 100 0.91 19.29 2.93
CA VAL A 100 0.42 17.93 2.63
C VAL A 100 1.37 16.89 3.20
N ILE A 101 0.84 16.02 4.06
CA ILE A 101 1.61 14.96 4.73
C ILE A 101 1.24 13.55 4.25
N TYR A 102 0.11 13.40 3.58
CA TYR A 102 -0.37 12.12 3.06
C TYR A 102 -1.07 12.33 1.72
N LEU A 103 -0.74 11.47 0.76
CA LEU A 103 -1.34 11.47 -0.56
C LEU A 103 -1.64 10.04 -1.00
N GLU A 104 -2.85 9.81 -1.50
CA GLU A 104 -3.29 8.54 -2.05
C GLU A 104 -3.93 8.74 -3.42
N PHE A 105 -3.52 7.93 -4.41
CA PHE A 105 -4.13 7.84 -5.73
C PHE A 105 -4.81 6.46 -5.86
N ILE A 106 -6.08 6.44 -6.30
CA ILE A 106 -6.89 5.21 -6.43
C ILE A 106 -7.40 5.07 -7.87
N GLU A 107 -7.49 3.81 -8.31
CA GLU A 107 -8.09 3.24 -9.54
C GLU A 107 -8.92 4.23 -10.37
N SER A 108 -8.54 4.30 -11.65
CA SER A 108 -9.14 5.06 -12.77
C SER A 108 -8.57 6.44 -13.09
N ILE A 109 -7.40 6.82 -12.57
CA ILE A 109 -6.73 8.07 -12.99
C ILE A 109 -5.69 7.76 -14.06
N GLU A 110 -5.97 8.12 -15.31
CA GLU A 110 -4.92 8.22 -16.32
C GLU A 110 -4.09 9.48 -16.04
N LEU A 111 -3.02 9.31 -15.27
CA LEU A 111 -2.08 10.39 -14.98
C LEU A 111 -1.21 10.64 -16.21
N ARG A 112 -1.27 11.87 -16.73
CA ARG A 112 -0.27 12.36 -17.70
C ARG A 112 1.12 12.34 -17.04
N ASP A 113 2.14 11.97 -17.80
CA ASP A 113 3.48 11.62 -17.29
C ASP A 113 4.14 12.68 -16.40
N ASP A 114 3.83 13.96 -16.64
CA ASP A 114 4.38 15.12 -15.96
C ASP A 114 3.62 15.53 -14.67
N ILE A 115 2.45 14.95 -14.39
CA ILE A 115 1.57 15.38 -13.30
C ILE A 115 2.05 14.90 -11.93
N LEU A 116 2.29 13.60 -11.80
CA LEU A 116 2.71 13.02 -10.53
C LEU A 116 4.11 13.54 -10.09
N PRO A 117 5.12 13.70 -10.97
CA PRO A 117 6.37 14.35 -10.61
C PRO A 117 6.13 15.80 -10.18
N ALA A 118 5.29 16.55 -10.90
CA ALA A 118 4.98 17.94 -10.54
C ALA A 118 4.33 18.04 -9.15
N LEU A 119 3.36 17.16 -8.84
CA LEU A 119 2.72 17.10 -7.52
C LEU A 119 3.72 16.73 -6.42
N LEU A 120 4.48 15.66 -6.59
CA LEU A 120 5.35 15.13 -5.55
C LEU A 120 6.57 16.01 -5.31
N ASN A 121 7.13 16.66 -6.35
CA ASN A 121 8.31 17.50 -6.21
C ASN A 121 8.07 18.82 -5.45
N VAL A 122 6.81 19.28 -5.35
CA VAL A 122 6.46 20.43 -4.51
C VAL A 122 5.96 20.02 -3.12
N THR A 123 5.70 18.74 -2.88
CA THR A 123 5.11 18.21 -1.63
C THR A 123 6.19 17.72 -0.66
N GLN A 124 7.02 18.64 -0.17
CA GLN A 124 8.23 18.30 0.60
C GLN A 124 7.99 17.67 1.98
N GLN A 125 6.80 17.83 2.55
CA GLN A 125 6.47 17.30 3.88
C GLN A 125 5.75 15.94 3.81
N LEU A 126 5.70 15.32 2.63
CA LEU A 126 5.01 14.05 2.43
C LEU A 126 5.63 12.97 3.31
N LYS A 127 4.78 12.34 4.13
CA LYS A 127 5.14 11.22 5.00
C LYS A 127 4.53 9.90 4.55
N GLY A 128 3.35 9.94 3.93
CA GLY A 128 2.69 8.76 3.37
C GLY A 128 2.31 8.96 1.92
N LEU A 129 2.67 8.02 1.07
CA LEU A 129 2.31 7.99 -0.34
C LEU A 129 1.72 6.63 -0.67
N LYS A 130 0.54 6.62 -1.28
CA LYS A 130 -0.08 5.42 -1.82
C LYS A 130 -0.44 5.66 -3.27
N ILE A 131 0.07 4.83 -4.15
CA ILE A 131 -0.28 4.87 -5.58
C ILE A 131 -0.80 3.50 -5.93
N ARG A 132 -2.10 3.45 -6.22
CA ARG A 132 -2.69 2.29 -6.86
C ARG A 132 -2.68 2.54 -8.35
N ASP A 133 -2.42 1.48 -9.10
CA ASP A 133 -2.42 1.48 -10.54
C ASP A 133 -1.20 2.16 -11.20
N VAL A 134 0.00 1.78 -10.76
CA VAL A 134 1.26 2.31 -11.33
C VAL A 134 1.42 1.98 -12.82
N GLY A 135 0.75 0.95 -13.35
CA GLY A 135 0.91 0.52 -14.76
C GLY A 135 0.36 1.48 -15.81
N TYR A 136 -0.65 2.30 -15.48
CA TYR A 136 -1.20 3.31 -16.40
C TYR A 136 -0.36 4.60 -16.44
N CYS A 137 0.55 4.77 -15.48
CA CYS A 137 1.59 5.79 -15.55
C CYS A 137 2.63 5.31 -16.57
N ARG A 138 2.88 6.01 -17.70
CA ARG A 138 3.77 5.50 -18.77
C ARG A 138 5.24 5.47 -18.31
N GLY A 139 5.63 4.48 -17.50
CA GLY A 139 6.99 4.08 -17.10
C GLY A 139 7.87 5.13 -16.41
N LYS A 140 7.71 6.42 -16.67
CA LYS A 140 8.72 7.45 -16.38
C LYS A 140 8.51 8.25 -15.11
N ILE A 141 7.42 7.96 -14.41
CA ILE A 141 6.81 8.95 -13.55
C ILE A 141 7.49 9.02 -12.17
N LEU A 142 7.78 7.89 -11.53
CA LEU A 142 8.30 7.90 -10.16
C LEU A 142 9.81 8.15 -10.07
N TYR A 143 10.58 7.88 -11.13
CA TYR A 143 12.01 8.17 -11.14
C TYR A 143 12.31 9.68 -11.22
N GLU A 144 11.37 10.48 -11.73
CA GLU A 144 11.51 11.95 -11.84
C GLU A 144 11.21 12.67 -10.51
N VAL A 145 10.74 11.92 -9.51
CA VAL A 145 10.47 12.43 -8.18
C VAL A 145 11.78 12.54 -7.39
N ASN A 146 12.19 13.78 -7.09
CA ASN A 146 13.47 14.09 -6.48
C ASN A 146 13.38 14.71 -5.06
N ARG A 147 12.18 14.74 -4.44
CA ARG A 147 11.97 15.46 -3.17
C ARG A 147 11.21 14.70 -2.08
N ILE A 148 11.00 13.39 -2.22
CA ILE A 148 10.28 12.55 -1.24
C ILE A 148 11.17 12.02 -0.09
N GLN A 149 12.15 12.79 0.37
CA GLN A 149 13.14 12.32 1.36
C GLN A 149 12.55 12.03 2.75
N SER A 150 11.46 12.73 3.11
CA SER A 150 10.73 12.59 4.38
C SER A 150 9.70 11.46 4.41
N LEU A 151 9.61 10.66 3.34
CA LEU A 151 8.59 9.63 3.22
C LEU A 151 8.83 8.51 4.23
N GLU A 152 7.83 8.26 5.07
CA GLU A 152 7.83 7.23 6.12
C GLU A 152 7.03 5.99 5.69
N GLU A 153 6.02 6.15 4.83
CA GLU A 153 5.13 5.08 4.33
C GLU A 153 4.99 5.18 2.80
N LEU A 154 5.26 4.08 2.11
CA LEU A 154 5.08 3.92 0.68
C LEU A 154 4.25 2.67 0.38
N GLU A 155 3.18 2.84 -0.39
CA GLU A 155 2.39 1.75 -0.97
C GLU A 155 2.32 1.93 -2.49
N LEU A 156 2.76 0.92 -3.23
CA LEU A 156 2.68 0.87 -4.69
C LEU A 156 1.92 -0.38 -5.09
N GLN A 157 0.85 -0.22 -5.86
CA GLN A 157 0.14 -1.33 -6.50
C GLN A 157 0.25 -1.15 -8.01
N TYR A 158 0.86 -2.12 -8.66
CA TYR A 158 0.99 -2.18 -10.09
C TYR A 158 -0.24 -2.83 -10.68
N THR A 159 -0.57 -2.44 -11.90
CA THR A 159 -1.55 -3.16 -12.72
C THR A 159 -0.81 -3.55 -13.98
N PRO A 160 -0.95 -4.80 -14.46
CA PRO A 160 -0.28 -5.24 -15.67
C PRO A 160 -0.78 -4.41 -16.85
N ALA A 161 0.03 -3.45 -17.31
CA ALA A 161 -0.15 -2.82 -18.61
C ALA A 161 0.59 -3.67 -19.66
N LEU A 162 0.04 -3.73 -20.88
CA LEU A 162 0.58 -4.54 -21.97
C LEU A 162 1.99 -4.12 -22.43
N ASP A 163 2.47 -2.94 -22.03
CA ASP A 163 3.76 -2.35 -22.47
C ASP A 163 4.48 -1.64 -21.31
N VAL A 164 4.96 -2.38 -20.31
CA VAL A 164 5.90 -1.81 -19.32
C VAL A 164 7.28 -1.74 -19.96
N ASP A 165 7.75 -0.53 -20.28
CA ASP A 165 9.14 -0.32 -20.72
C ASP A 165 10.09 -0.64 -19.56
N ASP A 166 10.84 -1.73 -19.72
CA ASP A 166 11.75 -2.32 -18.74
C ASP A 166 12.84 -1.37 -18.23
N LYS A 167 13.05 -0.19 -18.82
CA LYS A 167 14.26 0.62 -18.56
C LYS A 167 14.16 1.63 -17.42
N THR A 168 13.12 1.57 -16.59
CA THR A 168 12.84 2.65 -15.62
C THR A 168 12.95 2.20 -14.15
N LYS A 169 13.50 3.09 -13.31
CA LYS A 169 13.61 2.87 -11.86
C LYS A 169 12.24 3.00 -11.19
N MET A 170 12.05 2.30 -10.07
CA MET A 170 10.85 2.42 -9.24
C MET A 170 10.79 3.80 -8.57
N LEU A 171 11.92 4.31 -8.04
CA LEU A 171 11.99 5.63 -7.41
C LEU A 171 13.24 6.41 -7.86
N GLY A 172 13.09 7.72 -7.98
CA GLY A 172 14.20 8.62 -8.32
C GLY A 172 15.19 8.78 -7.18
N ILE A 173 14.66 8.83 -5.96
CA ILE A 173 15.39 8.95 -4.71
C ILE A 173 14.83 7.96 -3.70
N ILE A 174 15.74 7.24 -3.03
CA ILE A 174 15.38 6.35 -1.93
C ILE A 174 15.13 7.17 -0.65
N PRO A 175 13.92 7.11 -0.05
CA PRO A 175 13.62 7.88 1.15
C PRO A 175 14.37 7.34 2.37
N LYS A 176 15.22 8.18 2.98
CA LYS A 176 16.04 7.80 4.15
C LYS A 176 15.23 7.50 5.41
N THR A 177 13.96 7.92 5.43
CA THR A 177 13.07 7.82 6.61
C THR A 177 12.00 6.74 6.45
N LEU A 178 12.07 5.92 5.39
CA LEU A 178 11.07 4.92 5.08
C LEU A 178 10.99 3.85 6.17
N ARG A 179 9.79 3.69 6.76
CA ARG A 179 9.50 2.72 7.81
C ARG A 179 8.52 1.65 7.37
N LYS A 180 7.67 1.94 6.40
CA LYS A 180 6.69 1.01 5.87
C LYS A 180 6.75 0.99 4.35
N LEU A 181 6.88 -0.20 3.80
CA LEU A 181 6.88 -0.45 2.38
C LEU A 181 5.83 -1.53 2.07
N CYS A 182 4.93 -1.22 1.14
CA CYS A 182 3.99 -2.18 0.60
C CYS A 182 4.05 -2.14 -0.92
N VAL A 183 4.28 -3.29 -1.55
CA VAL A 183 4.34 -3.41 -3.01
C VAL A 183 3.40 -4.52 -3.44
N LYS A 184 2.59 -4.27 -4.47
CA LYS A 184 1.58 -5.21 -4.97
C LYS A 184 1.65 -5.39 -6.48
N SER A 185 1.41 -6.61 -6.93
CA SER A 185 1.10 -6.99 -8.32
C SER A 185 2.17 -6.57 -9.33
N VAL A 186 3.45 -6.68 -8.95
CA VAL A 186 4.60 -6.41 -9.84
C VAL A 186 4.89 -7.68 -10.65
N PRO A 187 4.71 -7.68 -11.98
CA PRO A 187 5.00 -8.84 -12.81
C PRO A 187 6.49 -9.22 -12.77
N LYS A 188 6.81 -10.50 -12.96
CA LYS A 188 8.19 -11.01 -12.97
C LYS A 188 9.02 -10.43 -14.12
N GLU A 189 8.37 -10.04 -15.20
CA GLU A 189 8.97 -9.45 -16.39
C GLU A 189 9.60 -8.08 -16.08
N CYS A 190 9.14 -7.40 -15.03
CA CYS A 190 9.65 -6.10 -14.61
C CYS A 190 10.96 -6.21 -13.79
N GLU A 191 11.99 -6.87 -14.33
CA GLU A 191 13.24 -7.19 -13.60
C GLU A 191 13.93 -5.94 -13.04
N PHE A 192 13.89 -4.82 -13.75
CA PHE A 192 14.51 -3.57 -13.31
C PHE A 192 13.80 -2.95 -12.10
N VAL A 193 12.46 -3.02 -12.06
CA VAL A 193 11.66 -2.56 -10.92
C VAL A 193 11.95 -3.43 -9.69
N ILE A 194 12.04 -4.75 -9.88
CA ILE A 194 12.40 -5.70 -8.83
C ILE A 194 13.81 -5.41 -8.28
N ASN A 195 14.79 -5.18 -9.16
CA ASN A 195 16.14 -4.83 -8.75
C ASN A 195 16.20 -3.50 -7.97
N ASP A 196 15.43 -2.50 -8.39
CA ASP A 196 15.34 -1.22 -7.68
C ASP A 196 14.65 -1.37 -6.31
N LEU A 197 13.60 -2.20 -6.23
CA LEU A 197 12.94 -2.57 -4.97
C LEU A 197 13.93 -3.21 -3.98
N ILE A 198 14.76 -4.16 -4.45
CA ILE A 198 15.81 -4.77 -3.63
C ILE A 198 16.78 -3.70 -3.10
N ASN A 199 17.19 -2.76 -3.95
CA ASN A 199 18.07 -1.66 -3.54
C ASN A 199 17.43 -0.76 -2.49
N VAL A 200 16.15 -0.42 -2.65
CA VAL A 200 15.36 0.34 -1.67
C VAL A 200 15.30 -0.39 -0.33
N ILE A 201 14.99 -1.69 -0.34
CA ILE A 201 14.91 -2.49 0.90
C ILE A 201 16.27 -2.55 1.60
N LYS A 202 17.36 -2.82 0.86
CA LYS A 202 18.72 -2.86 1.42
C LYS A 202 19.09 -1.53 2.06
N PHE A 203 18.85 -0.42 1.35
CA PHE A 203 19.18 0.91 1.83
C PHE A 203 18.36 1.31 3.08
N CYS A 204 17.08 0.96 3.12
CA CYS A 204 16.17 1.30 4.22
C CYS A 204 16.14 0.26 5.36
N SER A 205 16.92 -0.81 5.25
CA SER A 205 16.86 -2.00 6.11
C SER A 205 16.91 -1.71 7.61
N SER A 206 17.71 -0.74 8.05
CA SER A 206 17.85 -0.35 9.46
C SER A 206 16.65 0.42 10.03
N HIS A 207 15.79 0.98 9.17
CA HIS A 207 14.65 1.81 9.58
C HIS A 207 13.29 1.16 9.28
N LEU A 208 13.25 0.20 8.35
CA LEU A 208 12.04 -0.51 7.99
C LEU A 208 11.49 -1.28 9.20
N LYS A 209 10.20 -1.04 9.47
CA LYS A 209 9.40 -1.71 10.50
C LYS A 209 8.31 -2.59 9.91
N SER A 210 7.91 -2.31 8.66
CA SER A 210 6.87 -3.05 7.95
C SER A 210 7.27 -3.23 6.49
N VAL A 211 7.27 -4.47 6.02
CA VAL A 211 7.42 -4.81 4.59
C VAL A 211 6.30 -5.76 4.21
N GLU A 212 5.56 -5.42 3.16
CA GLU A 212 4.48 -6.27 2.65
C GLU A 212 4.60 -6.39 1.13
N LEU A 213 4.79 -7.61 0.64
CA LEU A 213 4.95 -7.93 -0.77
C LEU A 213 3.79 -8.81 -1.20
N PHE A 214 2.96 -8.34 -2.13
CA PHE A 214 1.81 -9.10 -2.62
C PHE A 214 1.91 -9.32 -4.13
N GLU A 215 1.89 -10.56 -4.61
CA GLU A 215 1.91 -10.84 -6.06
C GLU A 215 3.07 -10.12 -6.78
N VAL A 216 4.25 -10.11 -6.15
CA VAL A 216 5.47 -9.55 -6.73
C VAL A 216 6.26 -10.70 -7.31
N GLY A 217 6.72 -10.60 -8.56
CA GLY A 217 7.58 -11.63 -9.16
C GLY A 217 8.98 -11.68 -8.54
N GLN A 218 9.67 -12.81 -8.71
CA GLN A 218 11.04 -13.04 -8.20
C GLN A 218 11.15 -12.90 -6.67
N ILE A 219 10.16 -13.42 -5.94
CA ILE A 219 10.15 -13.35 -4.47
C ILE A 219 11.38 -14.00 -3.86
N TYR A 220 11.85 -15.11 -4.43
CA TYR A 220 13.03 -15.82 -3.92
C TYR A 220 14.26 -14.90 -3.89
N GLU A 221 14.54 -14.21 -4.99
CA GLU A 221 15.67 -13.29 -5.15
C GLU A 221 15.54 -12.09 -4.20
N ILE A 222 14.33 -11.55 -4.03
CA ILE A 222 14.05 -10.49 -3.06
C ILE A 222 14.35 -10.99 -1.64
N MET A 223 13.83 -12.15 -1.25
CA MET A 223 14.02 -12.71 0.08
C MET A 223 15.47 -13.05 0.36
N GLU A 224 16.19 -13.66 -0.59
CA GLU A 224 17.61 -13.98 -0.49
C GLU A 224 18.43 -12.71 -0.23
N SER A 225 18.07 -11.62 -0.90
CA SER A 225 18.71 -10.32 -0.71
C SER A 225 18.46 -9.70 0.69
N MET A 226 17.42 -10.16 1.38
CA MET A 226 16.98 -9.66 2.69
C MET A 226 17.45 -10.49 3.88
N VAL A 227 17.71 -11.80 3.71
CA VAL A 227 17.96 -12.73 4.83
C VAL A 227 19.07 -12.26 5.77
N ASN A 228 20.16 -11.71 5.24
CA ASN A 228 21.32 -11.29 6.02
C ASN A 228 21.25 -9.82 6.46
N LEU A 229 20.14 -9.12 6.18
CA LEU A 229 19.96 -7.74 6.61
C LEU A 229 19.51 -7.70 8.07
N ASN A 230 20.23 -6.93 8.88
CA ASN A 230 19.88 -6.68 10.28
C ASN A 230 18.68 -5.71 10.37
N MET A 231 17.49 -6.23 10.08
CA MET A 231 16.25 -5.46 10.10
C MET A 231 15.51 -5.62 11.42
N ASN A 232 14.88 -4.54 11.90
CA ASN A 232 14.00 -4.57 13.07
C ASN A 232 12.53 -4.61 12.62
N LEU A 233 12.22 -5.54 11.70
CA LEU A 233 10.87 -5.70 11.16
C LEU A 233 9.91 -6.17 12.26
N LYS A 234 8.79 -5.45 12.38
CA LYS A 234 7.67 -5.77 13.27
C LYS A 234 6.52 -6.41 12.51
N LYS A 235 6.32 -6.00 11.25
CA LYS A 235 5.30 -6.54 10.37
C LYS A 235 5.94 -7.07 9.09
N PHE A 236 5.59 -8.28 8.70
CA PHE A 236 5.98 -8.85 7.42
C PHE A 236 4.77 -9.50 6.74
N GLY A 237 4.57 -9.16 5.46
CA GLY A 237 3.51 -9.70 4.62
C GLY A 237 4.08 -10.27 3.34
N LEU A 238 3.70 -11.49 2.97
CA LEU A 238 4.11 -12.12 1.73
C LEU A 238 2.94 -12.88 1.09
N HIS A 239 2.61 -12.57 -0.17
CA HIS A 239 1.60 -13.28 -0.95
C HIS A 239 2.18 -13.75 -2.28
N MET A 240 2.31 -15.07 -2.42
CA MET A 240 2.93 -15.78 -3.54
C MET A 240 1.85 -16.45 -4.38
N VAL A 241 1.45 -15.83 -5.49
CA VAL A 241 0.35 -16.30 -6.34
C VAL A 241 0.83 -16.78 -7.72
N ASP A 242 2.05 -16.40 -8.14
CA ASP A 242 2.62 -16.88 -9.40
C ASP A 242 3.02 -18.35 -9.28
N HIS A 243 2.56 -19.18 -10.23
CA HIS A 243 2.81 -20.63 -10.28
C HIS A 243 4.29 -21.00 -10.18
N MET A 244 5.21 -20.16 -10.68
CA MET A 244 6.66 -20.43 -10.61
C MET A 244 7.24 -20.22 -9.20
N ASP A 245 6.74 -19.25 -8.44
CA ASP A 245 7.14 -19.02 -7.04
C ASP A 245 6.48 -20.04 -6.09
N CYS A 246 5.39 -20.68 -6.53
CA CYS A 246 4.75 -21.75 -5.76
C CYS A 246 5.66 -22.97 -5.61
N ASP A 247 6.41 -23.33 -6.66
CA ASP A 247 7.37 -24.43 -6.60
C ASP A 247 8.56 -24.11 -5.67
N ARG A 248 8.88 -22.83 -5.47
CA ARG A 248 9.95 -22.34 -4.59
C ARG A 248 9.47 -21.94 -3.20
N ALA A 249 8.20 -22.14 -2.88
CA ALA A 249 7.63 -21.74 -1.59
C ALA A 249 8.42 -22.32 -0.39
N PRO A 250 8.85 -23.61 -0.37
CA PRO A 250 9.66 -24.15 0.71
C PRO A 250 10.98 -23.39 0.91
N GLU A 251 11.70 -23.08 -0.17
CA GLU A 251 12.97 -22.36 -0.15
C GLU A 251 12.79 -20.92 0.36
N ILE A 252 11.72 -20.25 -0.08
CA ILE A 252 11.36 -18.91 0.38
C ILE A 252 11.06 -18.90 1.88
N ILE A 253 10.34 -19.92 2.37
CA ILE A 253 10.06 -20.07 3.81
C ILE A 253 11.37 -20.31 4.58
N LEU A 254 12.27 -21.16 4.07
CA LEU A 254 13.58 -21.39 4.69
C LEU A 254 14.40 -20.10 4.80
N LEU A 255 14.34 -19.23 3.80
CA LEU A 255 14.94 -17.90 3.86
C LEU A 255 14.30 -17.05 4.96
N LEU A 256 12.97 -16.99 5.03
CA LEU A 256 12.26 -16.27 6.10
C LEU A 256 12.68 -16.75 7.49
N LEU A 257 12.76 -18.06 7.72
CA LEU A 257 13.11 -18.63 9.02
C LEU A 257 14.54 -18.26 9.48
N LYS A 258 15.44 -17.91 8.55
CA LYS A 258 16.82 -17.46 8.87
C LYS A 258 16.91 -16.01 9.33
N THR A 259 15.87 -15.21 9.09
CA THR A 259 15.94 -13.73 9.22
C THR A 259 16.05 -13.22 10.66
N GLN A 260 15.71 -14.03 11.67
CA GLN A 260 15.69 -13.66 13.10
C GLN A 260 15.00 -12.31 13.41
N TRP A 261 14.13 -11.82 12.51
CA TRP A 261 13.47 -10.54 12.69
C TRP A 261 12.50 -10.60 13.89
N PRO A 262 12.38 -9.51 14.67
CA PRO A 262 11.54 -9.48 15.86
C PRO A 262 10.06 -9.21 15.50
N LEU A 263 9.50 -10.07 14.65
CA LEU A 263 8.15 -9.98 14.09
C LEU A 263 7.08 -10.11 15.18
N VAL A 264 6.07 -9.24 15.10
CA VAL A 264 4.84 -9.30 15.91
C VAL A 264 3.60 -9.55 15.05
N ASP A 265 3.67 -9.27 13.75
CA ASP A 265 2.59 -9.45 12.78
C ASP A 265 3.14 -10.11 11.51
N LEU A 266 2.70 -11.33 11.23
CA LEU A 266 3.13 -12.12 10.08
C LEU A 266 1.91 -12.55 9.26
N LYS A 267 1.87 -12.14 7.99
CA LYS A 267 0.89 -12.58 7.00
C LYS A 267 1.59 -13.30 5.86
N LEU A 268 1.23 -14.55 5.63
CA LEU A 268 1.75 -15.37 4.54
C LEU A 268 0.57 -15.94 3.75
N CYS A 269 0.63 -15.84 2.43
CA CYS A 269 -0.30 -16.52 1.55
C CYS A 269 0.49 -17.12 0.36
N ALA A 270 0.19 -18.36 0.03
CA ALA A 270 0.86 -19.11 -1.03
C ALA A 270 -0.09 -20.14 -1.62
N TYR A 271 0.25 -20.70 -2.77
CA TYR A 271 -0.56 -21.76 -3.37
C TYR A 271 -0.60 -23.02 -2.49
N SER A 272 0.52 -23.44 -1.91
CA SER A 272 0.63 -24.62 -1.04
C SER A 272 1.51 -24.38 0.20
N PHE A 273 0.90 -24.06 1.34
CA PHE A 273 1.56 -24.24 2.65
C PHE A 273 1.26 -25.60 3.23
N THR A 274 2.21 -26.21 3.96
CA THR A 274 1.98 -27.45 4.73
C THR A 274 1.92 -27.13 6.22
N TYR A 275 1.38 -28.04 7.04
CA TYR A 275 1.43 -27.87 8.50
C TYR A 275 2.85 -27.79 9.06
N ASP A 276 3.80 -28.46 8.41
CA ASP A 276 5.22 -28.43 8.81
C ASP A 276 5.82 -27.03 8.64
N HIS A 277 5.44 -26.31 7.58
CA HIS A 277 5.83 -24.92 7.40
C HIS A 277 5.29 -24.03 8.52
N VAL A 278 4.01 -24.17 8.87
CA VAL A 278 3.40 -23.39 9.96
C VAL A 278 4.04 -23.73 11.31
N PHE A 279 4.35 -24.99 11.55
CA PHE A 279 5.06 -25.44 12.74
C PHE A 279 6.45 -24.79 12.84
N ALA A 280 7.21 -24.76 11.74
CA ALA A 280 8.53 -24.12 11.71
C ALA A 280 8.42 -22.61 11.99
N ILE A 281 7.46 -21.92 11.38
CA ILE A 281 7.20 -20.48 11.60
C ILE A 281 6.91 -20.18 13.08
N THR A 282 5.97 -20.93 13.67
CA THR A 282 5.55 -20.75 15.07
C THR A 282 6.65 -21.15 16.06
N ASN A 283 7.62 -21.97 15.65
CA ASN A 283 8.81 -22.25 16.44
C ASN A 283 9.89 -21.19 16.35
N THR A 284 10.04 -20.55 15.20
CA THR A 284 11.05 -19.51 14.99
C THR A 284 10.61 -18.17 15.60
N PHE A 285 9.37 -17.74 15.37
CA PHE A 285 8.90 -16.41 15.76
C PHE A 285 8.02 -16.46 17.01
N LYS A 286 8.66 -16.46 18.19
CA LYS A 286 7.97 -16.62 19.49
C LYS A 286 7.21 -15.37 19.98
N ASP A 287 7.50 -14.21 19.40
CA ASP A 287 6.90 -12.92 19.79
C ASP A 287 5.67 -12.51 18.96
N LEU A 288 5.16 -13.40 18.11
CA LEU A 288 4.00 -13.12 17.27
C LEU A 288 2.75 -12.80 18.09
N GLU A 289 2.13 -11.66 17.79
CA GLU A 289 0.79 -11.28 18.27
C GLU A 289 -0.29 -11.60 17.24
N LYS A 290 0.07 -11.56 15.95
CA LYS A 290 -0.82 -11.87 14.84
C LYS A 290 -0.13 -12.80 13.86
N LEU A 291 -0.81 -13.88 13.52
CA LEU A 291 -0.38 -14.82 12.49
C LEU A 291 -1.54 -15.10 11.53
N SER A 292 -1.31 -14.90 10.24
CA SER A 292 -2.23 -15.27 9.17
C SER A 292 -1.46 -16.09 8.15
N VAL A 293 -1.80 -17.36 7.98
CA VAL A 293 -1.22 -18.23 6.95
C VAL A 293 -2.35 -18.79 6.09
N SER A 294 -2.35 -18.47 4.79
CA SER A 294 -3.36 -18.94 3.86
C SER A 294 -2.83 -19.72 2.67
N GLY A 295 -3.60 -20.72 2.26
CA GLY A 295 -3.38 -21.51 1.04
C GLY A 295 -4.39 -21.16 -0.04
N LEU A 296 -4.01 -21.19 -1.31
CA LEU A 296 -4.95 -21.03 -2.44
C LEU A 296 -5.40 -22.38 -3.05
N SER A 297 -4.67 -23.47 -2.80
CA SER A 297 -5.02 -24.81 -3.26
C SER A 297 -5.90 -25.55 -2.25
N GLU A 298 -6.81 -26.40 -2.73
CA GLU A 298 -7.56 -27.36 -1.89
C GLU A 298 -6.65 -28.37 -1.17
N ARG A 299 -5.45 -28.61 -1.73
CA ARG A 299 -4.41 -29.46 -1.12
C ARG A 299 -3.49 -28.70 -0.17
N ALA A 300 -3.71 -27.40 0.02
CA ALA A 300 -2.98 -26.65 1.03
C ALA A 300 -3.29 -27.24 2.42
N PHE A 301 -2.26 -27.28 3.26
CA PHE A 301 -2.25 -27.86 4.59
C PHE A 301 -2.38 -29.39 4.62
N GLU A 302 -1.99 -30.08 3.54
CA GLU A 302 -1.61 -31.49 3.63
C GLU A 302 -0.21 -31.62 4.24
N THR A 303 0.06 -32.72 4.97
CA THR A 303 1.41 -33.05 5.43
C THR A 303 2.30 -33.43 4.25
N MET A 304 3.59 -33.04 4.26
CA MET A 304 4.54 -33.35 3.18
C MET A 304 4.63 -34.85 2.84
N ALA A 305 4.20 -35.73 3.74
CA ALA A 305 4.29 -37.18 3.57
C ALA A 305 3.07 -37.85 2.90
N GLY A 306 1.94 -37.17 2.64
CA GLY A 306 0.79 -37.78 1.95
C GLY A 306 0.22 -39.07 2.58
N ILE A 307 0.52 -39.34 3.85
CA ILE A 307 0.11 -40.57 4.55
C ILE A 307 -0.98 -40.19 5.56
N ASP A 308 -2.16 -40.82 5.43
CA ASP A 308 -3.36 -40.58 6.24
C ASP A 308 -3.18 -40.74 7.78
N GLY A 309 -2.00 -41.19 8.24
CA GLY A 309 -1.62 -41.26 9.66
C GLY A 309 -0.61 -40.19 10.15
N SER A 310 0.07 -39.46 9.26
CA SER A 310 1.08 -38.43 9.65
C SER A 310 0.48 -37.05 9.92
N SER A 311 -0.75 -36.82 9.46
CA SER A 311 -1.50 -35.57 9.65
C SER A 311 -1.83 -35.29 11.11
N PHE A 312 -2.22 -36.30 11.89
CA PHE A 312 -2.58 -36.12 13.30
C PHE A 312 -1.38 -35.76 14.17
N GLU A 313 -0.22 -36.36 13.90
CA GLU A 313 1.02 -36.04 14.63
C GLU A 313 1.52 -34.63 14.28
N ALA A 314 1.48 -34.25 13.00
CA ALA A 314 1.81 -32.88 12.56
C ALA A 314 0.87 -31.84 13.17
N LEU A 315 -0.44 -32.13 13.22
CA LEU A 315 -1.45 -31.28 13.87
C LEU A 315 -1.23 -31.16 15.37
N SER A 316 -0.89 -32.26 16.05
CA SER A 316 -0.56 -32.25 17.48
C SER A 316 0.68 -31.39 17.76
N ARG A 317 1.74 -31.55 16.97
CA ARG A 317 2.96 -30.72 17.04
C ARG A 317 2.66 -29.25 16.78
N LEU A 318 1.86 -28.94 15.76
CA LEU A 318 1.43 -27.58 15.45
C LEU A 318 0.63 -26.96 16.60
N THR A 319 -0.32 -27.71 17.15
CA THR A 319 -1.16 -27.26 18.29
C THR A 319 -0.30 -26.92 19.50
N ASN A 320 0.66 -27.78 19.83
CA ASN A 320 1.61 -27.53 20.91
C ASN A 320 2.48 -26.29 20.63
N SER A 321 2.97 -26.14 19.41
CA SER A 321 3.76 -24.95 19.02
C SER A 321 2.95 -23.65 19.13
N ILE A 322 1.71 -23.63 18.62
CA ILE A 322 0.81 -22.49 18.72
C ILE A 322 0.52 -22.16 20.19
N SER A 323 0.28 -23.18 21.03
CA SER A 323 0.03 -22.98 22.46
C SER A 323 1.21 -22.34 23.20
N SER A 324 2.43 -22.49 22.67
CA SER A 324 3.64 -21.85 23.21
C SER A 324 3.72 -20.34 22.91
N LEU A 325 2.92 -19.83 21.97
CA LEU A 325 2.89 -18.41 21.59
C LEU A 325 2.02 -17.60 22.55
N THR A 326 2.55 -17.32 23.74
CA THR A 326 1.83 -16.62 24.83
C THR A 326 1.32 -15.22 24.48
N LYS A 327 1.86 -14.58 23.43
CA LYS A 327 1.48 -13.23 22.98
C LYS A 327 0.43 -13.23 21.85
N LEU A 328 0.07 -14.40 21.32
CA LEU A 328 -0.81 -14.52 20.16
C LEU A 328 -2.23 -14.05 20.51
N LYS A 329 -2.71 -13.04 19.79
CA LYS A 329 -4.05 -12.44 19.94
C LYS A 329 -4.95 -12.75 18.75
N SER A 330 -4.37 -13.03 17.60
CA SER A 330 -5.09 -13.32 16.36
C SER A 330 -4.38 -14.41 15.58
N LEU A 331 -5.13 -15.45 15.22
CA LEU A 331 -4.65 -16.57 14.42
C LEU A 331 -5.63 -16.85 13.28
N TYR A 332 -5.10 -16.93 12.07
CA TYR A 332 -5.80 -17.46 10.92
C TYR A 332 -4.90 -18.46 10.20
N ILE A 333 -5.39 -19.69 10.05
CA ILE A 333 -4.78 -20.74 9.23
C ILE A 333 -5.91 -21.34 8.41
N GLY A 334 -5.85 -21.24 7.09
CA GLY A 334 -6.94 -21.74 6.25
C GLY A 334 -6.77 -21.50 4.77
N ILE A 335 -7.68 -22.04 3.98
CA ILE A 335 -7.69 -21.84 2.53
C ILE A 335 -8.43 -20.52 2.23
N GLU A 336 -7.81 -19.62 1.47
CA GLU A 336 -8.50 -18.44 0.92
C GLU A 336 -9.43 -18.93 -0.22
N ARG A 337 -10.73 -18.74 -0.03
CA ARG A 337 -11.79 -19.10 -0.99
C ARG A 337 -12.28 -17.89 -1.76
#